data_AF-A0A6P8PXS3-F1
#
_entry.id   AF-A0A6P8PXS3-F1
#
_cell.length_a   1.000
_cell.length_b   1.000
_cell.length_c   1.000
_cell.angle_alpha   90.00
_cell.angle_beta   90.00
_cell.angle_gamma   90.00
#
_symmetry.space_group_name_H-M   'P 1'
#
loop_
_entity.id
_entity.type
_entity.pdbx_description
1 polymer ?
#
loop_
_entity_poly.entity_id
_entity_poly.type
_entity_poly.pdbx_seq_one_letter_code
_entity_poly.pdbx_strand_id
1 'polypeptide(L)'
;MDFQVTSTSDVERFHFQQEFNCKVTEGPPDRNGILAACFQLHYGTKYKRFPQWLHTWMLSRKQFGLLSFFTAVLHALYSLSYPMRRSYRYKLLNWAYQQVKQGKENAWIEDDVWRMEIYICLGILGLALLAILAMTSIPSVSSSLSWREFRCIQSKMGYLALLLGTLHALVFAWNKWIDKNQFVWYTPPTFMLAVLLPALVLFCKILFLLPCLNKRIQKIRCGWETDTKMDQIEMTNGF
;
A
#
# COMPACT_ATOMS: atom_id res chain seq x y z
N MET A 1 -7.18 3.52 54.06
CA MET A 1 -6.85 2.67 52.90
C MET A 1 -6.70 3.59 51.73
N ASP A 2 -5.51 4.17 51.59
CA ASP A 2 -5.22 5.10 50.49
C ASP A 2 -4.89 4.30 49.24
N PHE A 3 -5.67 4.58 48.20
CA PHE A 3 -5.54 3.96 46.89
C PHE A 3 -4.37 4.66 46.17
N GLN A 4 -3.16 4.08 46.27
CA GLN A 4 -2.03 4.47 45.42
C GLN A 4 -2.34 4.02 43.98
N VAL A 5 -2.98 4.90 43.20
CA VAL A 5 -3.01 4.75 41.74
C VAL A 5 -1.60 4.98 41.21
N THR A 6 -1.07 3.93 40.60
CA THR A 6 0.21 3.79 39.92
C THR A 6 0.59 4.99 39.04
N SER A 7 1.53 5.83 39.49
CA SER A 7 2.16 6.85 38.64
C SER A 7 3.19 6.25 37.66
N THR A 8 3.64 5.02 37.93
CA THR A 8 4.64 4.31 37.13
C THR A 8 4.13 3.93 35.74
N SER A 9 2.84 3.56 35.61
CA SER A 9 2.25 3.15 34.32
C SER A 9 2.10 4.31 33.33
N ASP A 10 1.90 5.53 33.81
CA ASP A 10 1.76 6.70 32.95
C ASP A 10 3.11 7.27 32.52
N VAL A 11 4.13 7.18 33.37
CA VAL A 11 5.52 7.55 33.05
C VAL A 11 6.13 6.58 32.04
N GLU A 12 5.91 5.27 32.19
CA GLU A 12 6.33 4.28 31.18
C GLU A 12 5.60 4.48 29.86
N ARG A 13 4.30 4.80 29.89
CA ARG A 13 3.52 5.11 28.68
C ARG A 13 4.02 6.39 28.01
N PHE A 14 4.39 7.43 28.76
CA PHE A 14 4.97 8.66 28.23
C PHE A 14 6.37 8.46 27.65
N HIS A 15 7.26 7.76 28.36
CA HIS A 15 8.59 7.41 27.86
C HIS A 15 8.49 6.54 26.61
N PHE A 16 7.58 5.57 26.59
CA PHE A 16 7.35 4.73 25.43
C PHE A 16 6.75 5.52 24.25
N GLN A 17 5.85 6.47 24.50
CA GLN A 17 5.32 7.37 23.47
C GLN A 17 6.42 8.32 22.94
N GLN A 18 7.34 8.75 23.80
CA GLN A 18 8.45 9.64 23.46
C GLN A 18 9.58 8.91 22.72
N GLU A 19 9.90 7.68 23.11
CA GLU A 19 10.86 6.79 22.43
C GLU A 19 10.28 6.26 21.11
N PHE A 20 8.96 6.07 21.02
CA PHE A 20 8.24 5.78 19.78
C PHE A 20 8.24 6.99 18.85
N ASN A 21 7.95 8.20 19.36
CA ASN A 21 8.08 9.42 18.57
C ASN A 21 9.53 9.59 18.11
N CYS A 22 10.51 9.44 18.99
CA CYS A 22 11.95 9.48 18.68
C CYS A 22 12.34 8.47 17.58
N LYS A 23 11.88 7.21 17.60
CA LYS A 23 12.11 6.26 16.48
C LYS A 23 11.40 6.62 15.18
N VAL A 24 10.25 7.31 15.25
CA VAL A 24 9.47 7.78 14.09
C VAL A 24 9.98 9.14 13.56
N THR A 25 10.63 9.96 14.40
CA THR A 25 11.08 11.33 14.10
C THR A 25 12.60 11.48 13.94
N GLU A 26 13.42 10.62 14.55
CA GLU A 26 14.89 10.70 14.51
C GLU A 26 15.53 9.78 13.46
N GLY A 27 14.76 8.87 12.86
CA GLY A 27 15.11 8.39 11.52
C GLY A 27 14.90 9.54 10.53
N PRO A 28 15.82 9.83 9.58
CA PRO A 28 15.63 10.94 8.64
C PRO A 28 14.25 10.79 8.00
N PRO A 29 13.34 11.77 8.19
CA PRO A 29 11.89 11.61 8.03
C PRO A 29 11.64 10.90 6.74
N ASP A 30 11.19 9.64 6.77
CA ASP A 30 11.46 8.66 5.73
C ASP A 30 11.13 9.26 4.35
N ARG A 31 12.19 9.75 3.71
CA ARG A 31 12.22 10.47 2.42
C ARG A 31 11.81 9.56 1.26
N ASN A 32 11.22 8.41 1.59
CA ASN A 32 10.99 7.24 0.78
C ASN A 32 9.58 7.22 0.17
N GLY A 33 8.87 8.35 0.20
CA GLY A 33 7.69 8.56 -0.63
C GLY A 33 8.09 8.92 -2.07
N ILE A 34 7.30 8.47 -3.05
CA ILE A 34 7.51 8.79 -4.47
C ILE A 34 7.48 10.31 -4.67
N LEU A 35 6.53 11.01 -4.07
CA LEU A 35 6.43 12.48 -4.15
C LEU A 35 7.58 13.20 -3.45
N ALA A 36 8.06 12.67 -2.32
CA ALA A 36 9.25 13.20 -1.65
C ALA A 36 10.50 13.03 -2.54
N ALA A 37 10.61 11.92 -3.27
CA ALA A 37 11.68 11.70 -4.24
C ALA A 37 11.57 12.62 -5.46
N CYS A 38 10.36 12.84 -6.02
CA CYS A 38 10.12 13.83 -7.07
C CYS A 38 10.53 15.23 -6.62
N PHE A 39 10.13 15.64 -5.41
CA PHE A 39 10.49 16.93 -4.83
C PHE A 39 12.01 17.08 -4.67
N GLN A 40 12.69 16.05 -4.17
CA GLN A 40 14.15 16.04 -4.04
C GLN A 40 14.87 16.13 -5.39
N LEU A 41 14.37 15.43 -6.41
CA LEU A 41 14.93 15.53 -7.75
C LEU A 41 14.69 16.90 -8.39
N HIS A 42 13.50 17.47 -8.20
CA HIS A 42 13.15 18.76 -8.77
C HIS A 42 14.00 19.89 -8.19
N TYR A 43 14.23 19.88 -6.88
CA TYR A 43 15.04 20.91 -6.21
C TYR A 43 16.53 20.60 -6.15
N GLY A 44 16.94 19.37 -6.50
CA GLY A 44 18.35 18.97 -6.52
C GLY A 44 19.05 19.02 -5.16
N THR A 45 18.32 19.15 -4.05
CA THR A 45 18.87 19.24 -2.69
C THR A 45 17.99 18.48 -1.70
N LYS A 46 18.63 18.02 -0.63
CA LYS A 46 17.99 17.31 0.49
C LYS A 46 17.63 18.25 1.64
N TYR A 47 18.09 19.50 1.62
CA TYR A 47 17.98 20.46 2.72
C TYR A 47 16.73 21.33 2.63
N LYS A 48 16.08 21.39 1.46
CA LYS A 48 14.82 22.12 1.32
C LYS A 48 13.70 21.43 2.10
N ARG A 49 13.06 22.19 2.99
CA ARG A 49 11.90 21.71 3.78
C ARG A 49 10.75 21.37 2.85
N PHE A 50 10.06 20.26 3.14
CA PHE A 50 8.85 19.87 2.43
C PHE A 50 7.70 20.85 2.74
N PRO A 51 6.76 21.07 1.80
CA PRO A 51 5.57 21.84 2.08
C PRO A 51 4.74 21.16 3.19
N GLN A 52 4.03 21.96 3.98
CA GLN A 52 3.37 21.49 5.21
C GLN A 52 2.39 20.34 4.95
N TRP A 53 1.63 20.38 3.85
CA TRP A 53 0.68 19.31 3.49
C TRP A 53 1.38 17.96 3.27
N LEU A 54 2.55 17.95 2.61
CA LEU A 54 3.31 16.73 2.32
C LEU A 54 3.93 16.17 3.60
N HIS A 55 4.40 17.06 4.48
CA HIS A 55 4.92 16.68 5.78
C HIS A 55 3.83 16.00 6.64
N THR A 56 2.66 16.63 6.79
CA THR A 56 1.54 16.04 7.53
C THR A 56 1.12 14.69 6.94
N TRP A 57 1.05 14.58 5.61
CA TRP A 57 0.71 13.31 4.96
C TRP A 57 1.75 12.20 5.25
N MET A 58 3.04 12.51 5.20
CA MET A 58 4.08 11.53 5.52
C MET A 58 3.98 11.00 6.95
N LEU A 59 3.55 11.82 7.91
CA LEU A 59 3.31 11.41 9.30
C LEU A 59 2.07 10.51 9.43
N SER A 60 1.04 10.71 8.61
CA SER A 60 -0.19 9.92 8.64
C SER A 60 -0.08 8.53 7.98
N ARG A 61 1.05 8.16 7.38
CA ARG A 61 1.22 6.88 6.65
C ARG A 61 0.90 5.64 7.48
N LYS A 62 1.24 5.63 8.77
CA LYS A 62 0.90 4.53 9.70
C LYS A 62 -0.62 4.34 9.79
N GLN A 63 -1.37 5.44 9.91
CA GLN A 63 -2.83 5.40 10.03
C GLN A 63 -3.48 4.87 8.76
N PHE A 64 -2.99 5.30 7.59
CA PHE A 64 -3.46 4.77 6.30
C PHE A 64 -3.18 3.26 6.15
N GLY A 65 -2.00 2.80 6.59
CA GLY A 65 -1.65 1.37 6.57
C GLY A 65 -2.58 0.53 7.43
N LEU A 66 -2.87 0.98 8.66
CA LEU A 66 -3.79 0.30 9.57
C LEU A 66 -5.23 0.29 9.06
N LEU A 67 -5.71 1.41 8.52
CA LEU A 67 -7.03 1.50 7.89
C LEU A 67 -7.13 0.55 6.69
N SER A 68 -6.09 0.52 5.84
CA SER A 68 -6.01 -0.42 4.71
C SER A 68 -6.09 -1.86 5.17
N PHE A 69 -5.36 -2.24 6.22
CA PHE A 69 -5.44 -3.60 6.78
C PHE A 69 -6.84 -3.92 7.32
N PHE A 70 -7.44 -3.01 8.08
CA PHE A 70 -8.80 -3.18 8.61
C PHE A 70 -9.83 -3.43 7.48
N THR A 71 -9.81 -2.58 6.45
CA THR A 71 -10.71 -2.75 5.29
C THR A 71 -10.44 -4.03 4.52
N ALA A 72 -9.17 -4.49 4.43
CA ALA A 72 -8.81 -5.75 3.80
C ALA A 72 -9.33 -6.96 4.58
N VAL A 73 -9.28 -6.94 5.91
CA VAL A 73 -9.87 -7.99 6.76
C VAL A 73 -11.39 -8.03 6.59
N LEU A 74 -12.06 -6.87 6.61
CA LEU A 74 -13.50 -6.82 6.33
C LEU A 74 -13.81 -7.39 4.94
N HIS A 75 -13.06 -6.99 3.91
CA HIS A 75 -13.21 -7.53 2.56
C HIS A 75 -13.05 -9.06 2.52
N ALA A 76 -12.08 -9.62 3.24
CA ALA A 76 -11.88 -11.06 3.34
C ALA A 76 -13.06 -11.76 4.02
N LEU A 77 -13.59 -11.23 5.13
CA LEU A 77 -14.75 -11.78 5.83
C LEU A 77 -16.01 -11.75 4.96
N TYR A 78 -16.26 -10.65 4.25
CA TYR A 78 -17.38 -10.54 3.31
C TYR A 78 -17.23 -11.52 2.13
N SER A 79 -16.01 -11.74 1.65
CA SER A 79 -15.74 -12.68 0.56
C SER A 79 -15.92 -14.14 1.00
N LEU A 80 -15.44 -14.51 2.19
CA LEU A 80 -15.59 -15.86 2.75
C LEU A 80 -17.04 -16.20 3.12
N SER A 81 -17.85 -15.21 3.47
CA SER A 81 -19.28 -15.39 3.75
C SER A 81 -20.17 -15.46 2.50
N TYR A 82 -19.61 -15.24 1.30
CA TYR A 82 -20.33 -15.28 0.03
C TYR A 82 -21.16 -16.57 -0.18
N PRO A 83 -20.62 -17.80 -0.02
CA PRO A 83 -21.40 -19.03 -0.18
C PRO A 83 -22.48 -19.25 0.89
N MET A 84 -22.36 -18.60 2.06
CA MET A 84 -23.35 -18.71 3.14
C MET A 84 -24.64 -17.95 2.83
N ARG A 85 -24.57 -16.96 1.92
CA ARG A 85 -25.69 -16.07 1.62
C ARG A 85 -26.83 -16.79 0.89
N ARG A 86 -28.06 -16.58 1.35
CA ARG A 86 -29.27 -17.19 0.76
C ARG A 86 -29.45 -16.88 -0.73
N SER A 87 -29.12 -15.66 -1.18
CA SER A 87 -29.21 -15.32 -2.60
C SER A 87 -28.18 -16.05 -3.48
N TYR A 88 -27.01 -16.40 -2.95
CA TYR A 88 -26.08 -17.27 -3.69
C TYR A 88 -26.61 -18.69 -3.78
N ARG A 89 -27.19 -19.21 -2.69
CA ARG A 89 -27.86 -20.52 -2.68
C ARG A 89 -28.96 -20.61 -3.74
N TYR A 90 -29.84 -19.62 -3.82
CA TYR A 90 -30.88 -19.59 -4.87
C TYR A 90 -30.30 -19.52 -6.27
N LYS A 91 -29.22 -18.76 -6.47
CA LYS A 91 -28.54 -18.68 -7.76
C LYS A 91 -27.95 -20.03 -8.17
N LEU A 92 -27.32 -20.74 -7.24
CA LEU A 92 -26.77 -22.08 -7.45
C LEU A 92 -27.86 -23.10 -7.83
N LEU A 93 -29.00 -23.09 -7.12
CA LEU A 93 -30.15 -23.96 -7.44
C LEU A 93 -30.70 -23.66 -8.84
N ASN A 94 -30.85 -22.38 -9.21
CA ASN A 94 -31.32 -22.00 -10.53
C ASN A 94 -30.35 -22.43 -11.64
N TRP A 95 -29.04 -22.28 -11.43
CA TRP A 95 -28.02 -22.75 -12.38
C TRP A 95 -28.06 -24.27 -12.54
N ALA A 96 -28.17 -25.02 -11.44
CA ALA A 96 -28.29 -26.48 -11.50
C ALA A 96 -29.56 -26.92 -12.24
N TYR A 97 -30.70 -26.29 -11.96
CA TYR A 97 -31.96 -26.57 -12.66
C TYR A 97 -31.85 -26.28 -14.17
N GLN A 98 -31.26 -25.14 -14.55
CA GLN A 98 -31.06 -24.78 -15.96
C GLN A 98 -30.11 -25.74 -16.68
N GLN A 99 -29.03 -26.16 -16.02
CA GLN A 99 -28.07 -27.11 -16.58
C GLN A 99 -28.74 -28.45 -16.91
N VAL A 100 -29.51 -29.01 -15.96
CA VAL A 100 -30.25 -30.27 -16.16
C VAL A 100 -31.27 -30.12 -17.28
N LYS A 101 -32.02 -29.01 -17.30
CA LYS A 101 -33.00 -28.72 -18.35
C LYS A 101 -32.37 -28.63 -19.75
N GLN A 102 -31.12 -28.20 -19.85
CA GLN A 102 -30.36 -28.11 -21.10
C GLN A 102 -29.65 -29.42 -21.47
N GLY A 103 -29.71 -30.46 -20.63
CA GLY A 103 -29.03 -31.74 -20.87
C GLY A 103 -27.50 -31.63 -20.86
N LYS A 104 -26.93 -30.60 -20.20
CA LYS A 104 -25.48 -30.36 -20.19
C LYS A 104 -24.84 -31.13 -19.04
N GLU A 105 -24.11 -32.21 -19.36
CA GLU A 105 -23.49 -33.08 -18.37
C GLU A 105 -22.29 -32.41 -17.65
N ASN A 106 -21.38 -31.78 -18.42
CA ASN A 106 -20.19 -31.13 -17.87
C ASN A 106 -20.32 -29.60 -17.81
N ALA A 107 -20.28 -29.02 -16.61
CA ALA A 107 -20.29 -27.56 -16.39
C ALA A 107 -18.90 -26.96 -16.18
N TRP A 108 -17.83 -27.75 -16.28
CA TRP A 108 -16.47 -27.31 -16.08
C TRP A 108 -16.01 -26.30 -17.15
N ILE A 109 -15.43 -25.19 -16.70
CA ILE A 109 -14.83 -24.16 -17.56
C ILE A 109 -13.43 -23.89 -17.01
N GLU A 110 -12.43 -24.45 -17.69
CA GLU A 110 -11.02 -24.43 -17.28
C GLU A 110 -10.53 -23.00 -16.97
N ASP A 111 -10.74 -22.06 -17.89
CA ASP A 111 -10.28 -20.68 -17.75
C ASP A 111 -10.88 -19.96 -16.53
N ASP A 112 -12.16 -20.22 -16.22
CA ASP A 112 -12.83 -19.62 -15.07
C ASP A 112 -12.30 -20.18 -13.76
N VAL A 113 -11.97 -21.49 -13.72
CA VAL A 113 -11.36 -22.14 -12.56
C VAL A 113 -9.96 -21.58 -12.30
N TRP A 114 -9.08 -21.55 -13.31
CA TRP A 114 -7.74 -20.96 -13.17
C TRP A 114 -7.79 -19.52 -12.69
N ARG A 115 -8.69 -18.71 -13.28
CA ARG A 115 -8.89 -17.33 -12.83
C ARG A 115 -9.21 -17.28 -11.34
N MET A 116 -10.20 -18.06 -10.89
CA MET A 116 -10.65 -18.11 -9.49
C MET A 116 -9.51 -18.50 -8.53
N GLU A 117 -8.82 -19.59 -8.81
CA GLU A 117 -7.75 -20.11 -7.95
C GLU A 117 -6.59 -19.12 -7.84
N ILE A 118 -6.15 -18.52 -8.95
CA ILE A 118 -5.02 -17.59 -8.97
C ILE A 118 -5.33 -16.33 -8.16
N TYR A 119 -6.47 -15.65 -8.43
CA TYR A 119 -6.72 -14.39 -7.75
C TYR A 119 -6.99 -14.61 -6.25
N ILE A 120 -7.62 -15.72 -5.85
CA ILE A 120 -7.84 -16.04 -4.44
C ILE A 120 -6.50 -16.23 -3.74
N CYS A 121 -5.57 -17.01 -4.32
CA CYS A 121 -4.24 -17.20 -3.77
C CYS A 121 -3.48 -15.87 -3.60
N LEU A 122 -3.51 -15.00 -4.62
CA LEU A 122 -2.90 -13.66 -4.54
C LEU A 122 -3.51 -12.80 -3.42
N GLY A 123 -4.83 -12.88 -3.24
CA GLY A 123 -5.55 -12.18 -2.17
C GLY A 123 -5.13 -12.63 -0.78
N ILE A 124 -5.00 -13.95 -0.57
CA ILE A 124 -4.55 -14.53 0.71
C ILE A 124 -3.11 -14.10 1.02
N LEU A 125 -2.21 -14.19 0.05
CA LEU A 125 -0.81 -13.76 0.23
C LEU A 125 -0.71 -12.25 0.51
N GLY A 126 -1.48 -11.44 -0.20
CA GLY A 126 -1.55 -9.99 0.02
C GLY A 126 -2.05 -9.66 1.42
N LEU A 127 -3.12 -10.31 1.89
CA LEU A 127 -3.66 -10.13 3.24
C LEU A 127 -2.66 -10.57 4.32
N ALA A 128 -1.95 -11.68 4.11
CA ALA A 128 -0.91 -12.14 5.04
C ALA A 128 0.22 -11.10 5.18
N LEU A 129 0.68 -10.50 4.07
CA LEU A 129 1.66 -9.42 4.14
C LEU A 129 1.12 -8.18 4.86
N LEU A 130 -0.13 -7.78 4.60
CA LEU A 130 -0.77 -6.67 5.31
C LEU A 130 -0.88 -6.94 6.82
N ALA A 131 -1.14 -8.20 7.22
CA ALA A 131 -1.15 -8.59 8.63
C ALA A 131 0.23 -8.42 9.28
N ILE A 132 1.31 -8.81 8.61
CA ILE A 132 2.69 -8.60 9.10
C ILE A 132 2.98 -7.09 9.25
N LEU A 133 2.57 -6.27 8.28
CA LEU A 133 2.73 -4.81 8.34
C LEU A 133 1.94 -4.19 9.50
N ALA A 134 0.73 -4.69 9.77
CA ALA A 134 -0.09 -4.24 10.90
C ALA A 134 0.52 -4.66 12.25
N MET A 135 0.97 -5.92 12.38
CA MET A 135 1.63 -6.42 13.59
C MET A 135 2.90 -5.63 13.90
N THR A 136 3.74 -5.35 12.91
CA THR A 136 4.95 -4.54 13.09
C THR A 136 4.68 -3.06 13.34
N SER A 137 3.43 -2.61 13.17
CA SER A 137 2.99 -1.25 13.54
C SER A 137 2.62 -1.13 15.02
N ILE A 138 2.49 -2.26 15.74
CA ILE A 138 2.27 -2.28 17.19
C ILE A 138 3.56 -1.79 17.86
N PRO A 139 3.48 -0.78 18.75
CA PRO A 139 4.67 -0.20 19.36
C PRO A 139 5.61 -1.21 20.05
N SER A 140 5.07 -2.23 20.72
CA SER A 140 5.87 -3.26 21.42
C SER A 140 6.68 -4.15 20.47
N VAL A 141 6.19 -4.38 19.26
CA VAL A 141 6.89 -5.12 18.20
C VAL A 141 7.84 -4.19 17.45
N SER A 142 7.41 -2.95 17.20
CA SER A 142 8.24 -1.97 16.53
C SER A 142 9.46 -1.57 17.35
N SER A 143 9.38 -1.60 18.69
CA SER A 143 10.49 -1.24 19.57
C SER A 143 11.57 -2.33 19.63
N SER A 144 11.22 -3.61 19.41
CA SER A 144 12.15 -4.74 19.42
C SER A 144 12.91 -4.94 18.11
N LEU A 145 12.44 -4.34 17.00
CA LEU A 145 13.08 -4.43 15.70
C LEU A 145 14.15 -3.37 15.50
N SER A 146 15.23 -3.74 14.81
CA SER A 146 16.22 -2.77 14.33
C SER A 146 15.62 -1.88 13.23
N TRP A 147 16.18 -0.68 13.05
CA TRP A 147 15.72 0.26 12.02
C TRP A 147 15.87 -0.28 10.58
N ARG A 148 16.81 -1.21 10.35
CA ARG A 148 17.01 -1.88 9.06
C ARG A 148 15.89 -2.89 8.79
N GLU A 149 15.54 -3.70 9.78
CA GLU A 149 14.46 -4.69 9.69
C GLU A 149 13.10 -3.98 9.53
N PHE A 150 12.83 -2.97 10.37
CA PHE A 150 11.61 -2.18 10.28
C PHE A 150 11.43 -1.54 8.90
N ARG A 151 12.50 -0.94 8.33
CA ARG A 151 12.45 -0.41 6.96
C ARG A 151 12.22 -1.51 5.93
N CYS A 152 12.86 -2.67 6.07
CA CYS A 152 12.67 -3.77 5.14
C CYS A 152 11.19 -4.19 5.08
N ILE A 153 10.58 -4.37 6.24
CA ILE A 153 9.18 -4.77 6.39
C ILE A 153 8.26 -3.66 5.83
N GLN A 154 8.29 -2.47 6.43
CA GLN A 154 7.37 -1.38 6.09
C GLN A 154 7.56 -0.82 4.66
N SER A 155 8.76 -0.94 4.08
CA SER A 155 9.03 -0.48 2.72
C SER A 155 8.93 -1.60 1.69
N LYS A 156 9.78 -2.64 1.76
CA LYS A 156 9.85 -3.66 0.70
C LYS A 156 8.62 -4.56 0.73
N MET A 157 8.23 -5.07 1.90
CA MET A 157 7.02 -5.90 2.01
C MET A 157 5.75 -5.07 1.80
N GLY A 158 5.77 -3.78 2.16
CA GLY A 158 4.70 -2.83 1.82
C GLY A 158 4.42 -2.72 0.33
N TYR A 159 5.46 -2.51 -0.50
CA TYR A 159 5.29 -2.49 -1.96
C TYR A 159 4.91 -3.86 -2.53
N LEU A 160 5.40 -4.96 -1.93
CA LEU A 160 5.00 -6.31 -2.34
C LEU A 160 3.51 -6.57 -2.05
N ALA A 161 3.01 -6.15 -0.89
CA ALA A 161 1.59 -6.25 -0.54
C ALA A 161 0.72 -5.45 -1.52
N LEU A 162 1.14 -4.23 -1.88
CA LEU A 162 0.47 -3.41 -2.89
C LEU A 162 0.47 -4.10 -4.27
N LEU A 163 1.58 -4.70 -4.68
CA LEU A 163 1.69 -5.45 -5.93
C LEU A 163 0.74 -6.65 -5.94
N LEU A 164 0.75 -7.48 -4.90
CA LEU A 164 -0.13 -8.65 -4.79
C LEU A 164 -1.60 -8.25 -4.78
N GLY A 165 -1.98 -7.19 -4.05
CA GLY A 165 -3.35 -6.67 -4.04
C GLY A 165 -3.79 -6.12 -5.40
N THR A 166 -2.89 -5.45 -6.12
CA THR A 166 -3.13 -4.97 -7.49
C THR A 166 -3.32 -6.15 -8.45
N LEU A 167 -2.44 -7.15 -8.39
CA LEU A 167 -2.54 -8.36 -9.21
C LEU A 167 -3.82 -9.16 -8.90
N HIS A 168 -4.20 -9.28 -7.62
CA HIS A 168 -5.47 -9.88 -7.21
C HIS A 168 -6.66 -9.23 -7.93
N ALA A 169 -6.72 -7.90 -7.99
CA ALA A 169 -7.79 -7.18 -8.68
C ALA A 169 -7.70 -7.30 -10.21
N LEU A 170 -6.49 -7.29 -10.79
CA LEU A 170 -6.28 -7.44 -12.23
C LEU A 170 -6.71 -8.83 -12.74
N VAL A 171 -6.28 -9.89 -12.05
CA VAL A 171 -6.63 -11.28 -12.37
C VAL A 171 -8.12 -11.52 -12.18
N PHE A 172 -8.74 -10.95 -11.14
CA PHE A 172 -10.20 -10.97 -10.97
C PHE A 172 -10.94 -10.38 -12.19
N ALA A 173 -10.34 -9.39 -12.84
CA ALA A 173 -10.88 -8.71 -14.01
C ALA A 173 -10.48 -9.34 -15.36
N TRP A 174 -9.74 -10.46 -15.39
CA TRP A 174 -9.32 -11.27 -16.55
C TRP A 174 -9.75 -10.75 -17.94
N ASN A 175 -10.95 -11.12 -18.42
CA ASN A 175 -11.51 -10.67 -19.70
C ASN A 175 -12.54 -9.54 -19.56
N LYS A 176 -12.83 -9.07 -18.34
CA LYS A 176 -13.82 -8.01 -18.06
C LYS A 176 -13.38 -6.63 -18.55
N TRP A 177 -12.08 -6.44 -18.85
CA TRP A 177 -11.56 -5.18 -19.39
C TRP A 177 -12.05 -4.85 -20.80
N ILE A 178 -12.32 -5.90 -21.60
CA ILE A 178 -12.66 -5.77 -23.02
C ILE A 178 -14.19 -5.84 -23.22
N ASP A 179 -14.92 -6.34 -22.22
CA ASP A 179 -16.37 -6.50 -22.29
C ASP A 179 -17.09 -5.15 -22.19
N LYS A 180 -17.68 -4.72 -23.30
CA LYS A 180 -18.46 -3.47 -23.40
C LYS A 180 -19.68 -3.47 -22.45
N ASN A 181 -20.19 -4.64 -22.08
CA ASN A 181 -21.34 -4.74 -21.18
C ASN A 181 -21.03 -4.30 -19.75
N GLN A 182 -19.75 -4.15 -19.39
CA GLN A 182 -19.34 -3.64 -18.08
C GLN A 182 -19.54 -2.13 -17.94
N PHE A 183 -19.70 -1.38 -19.05
CA PHE A 183 -19.84 0.06 -19.05
C PHE A 183 -21.32 0.46 -18.96
N VAL A 184 -21.83 0.57 -17.74
CA VAL A 184 -23.19 1.07 -17.50
C VAL A 184 -23.18 2.59 -17.64
N TRP A 185 -23.97 3.14 -18.57
CA TRP A 185 -24.05 4.58 -18.85
C TRP A 185 -22.69 5.27 -19.02
N TYR A 186 -21.76 4.65 -19.74
CA TYR A 186 -20.39 5.14 -19.96
C TYR A 186 -19.50 5.21 -18.71
N THR A 187 -19.99 4.77 -17.55
CA THR A 187 -19.17 4.71 -16.33
C THR A 187 -18.30 3.45 -16.36
N PRO A 188 -16.98 3.55 -16.08
CA PRO A 188 -16.12 2.38 -16.03
C PRO A 188 -16.48 1.54 -14.80
N PRO A 189 -16.29 0.21 -14.87
CA PRO A 189 -16.53 -0.66 -13.73
C PRO A 189 -15.60 -0.32 -12.57
N THR A 190 -16.09 -0.54 -11.34
CA THR A 190 -15.46 -0.08 -10.10
C THR A 190 -14.03 -0.59 -9.91
N PHE A 191 -13.72 -1.79 -10.40
CA PHE A 191 -12.36 -2.34 -10.32
C PHE A 191 -11.35 -1.49 -11.10
N MET A 192 -11.70 -0.92 -12.26
CA MET A 192 -10.79 -0.10 -13.06
C MET A 192 -10.36 1.16 -12.29
N LEU A 193 -11.31 1.78 -11.60
CA LEU A 193 -11.05 2.95 -10.74
C LEU A 193 -10.18 2.56 -9.55
N ALA A 194 -10.44 1.41 -8.93
CA ALA A 194 -9.69 0.93 -7.78
C ALA A 194 -8.22 0.59 -8.10
N VAL A 195 -7.94 0.04 -9.29
CA VAL A 195 -6.58 -0.38 -9.66
C VAL A 195 -5.73 0.80 -10.18
N LEU A 196 -6.36 1.90 -10.64
CA LEU A 196 -5.66 3.02 -11.28
C LEU A 196 -4.59 3.67 -10.39
N LEU A 197 -4.93 4.02 -9.15
CA LEU A 197 -3.98 4.67 -8.22
C LEU A 197 -2.85 3.71 -7.80
N PRO A 198 -3.11 2.46 -7.36
CA PRO A 198 -2.05 1.47 -7.11
C PRO A 198 -1.14 1.22 -8.32
N ALA A 199 -1.70 1.10 -9.53
CA ALA A 199 -0.92 0.89 -10.74
C ALA A 199 0.02 2.08 -11.03
N LEU A 200 -0.46 3.31 -10.88
CA LEU A 200 0.37 4.52 -11.02
C LEU A 200 1.51 4.55 -9.99
N VAL A 201 1.22 4.19 -8.74
CA VAL A 201 2.23 4.14 -7.67
C VAL A 201 3.31 3.09 -7.98
N LEU A 202 2.91 1.89 -8.42
CA LEU A 202 3.83 0.82 -8.81
C LEU A 202 4.66 1.19 -10.03
N PHE A 203 4.04 1.81 -11.05
CA PHE A 203 4.73 2.29 -12.24
C PHE A 203 5.80 3.33 -11.89
N CYS A 204 5.43 4.36 -11.13
CA CYS A 204 6.37 5.36 -10.63
C CYS A 204 7.50 4.71 -9.80
N LYS A 205 7.18 3.71 -8.97
CA LYS A 205 8.19 2.98 -8.19
C LYS A 205 9.20 2.27 -9.09
N ILE A 206 8.75 1.63 -10.17
CA ILE A 206 9.61 0.97 -11.16
C ILE A 206 10.52 1.99 -11.83
N LEU A 207 9.98 3.15 -12.25
CA LEU A 207 10.78 4.24 -12.81
C LEU A 207 11.88 4.69 -11.83
N PHE A 208 11.56 4.85 -10.55
CA PHE A 208 12.54 5.23 -9.52
C PHE A 208 13.56 4.15 -9.17
N LEU A 209 13.28 2.88 -9.51
CA LEU A 209 14.25 1.78 -9.37
C LEU A 209 15.26 1.74 -10.52
N LEU A 210 14.98 2.41 -11.65
CA LEU A 210 15.93 2.50 -12.76
C LEU A 210 17.26 3.08 -12.28
N PRO A 211 18.41 2.50 -12.71
CA PRO A 211 19.72 2.80 -12.15
C PRO A 211 20.09 4.28 -12.26
N CYS A 212 19.66 4.98 -13.31
CA CYS A 212 19.94 6.40 -13.52
C CYS A 212 19.28 7.29 -12.45
N LEU A 213 17.98 7.08 -12.20
CA LEU A 213 17.23 7.87 -11.22
C LEU A 213 17.60 7.48 -9.79
N ASN A 214 17.78 6.18 -9.52
CA ASN A 214 18.15 5.70 -8.20
C ASN A 214 19.53 6.23 -7.77
N LYS A 215 20.54 6.18 -8.66
CA LYS A 215 21.88 6.75 -8.38
C LYS A 215 21.80 8.25 -8.12
N ARG A 216 21.00 8.99 -8.90
CA ARG A 216 20.83 10.45 -8.70
C ARG A 216 20.16 10.78 -7.36
N ILE A 217 19.11 10.05 -6.99
CA ILE A 217 18.44 10.23 -5.69
C ILE A 217 19.37 9.86 -4.54
N GLN A 218 20.14 8.78 -4.67
CA GLN A 218 21.12 8.40 -3.65
C GLN A 218 22.19 9.48 -3.47
N LYS A 219 22.73 10.06 -4.56
CA LYS A 219 23.67 11.20 -4.48
C LYS A 219 23.06 12.38 -3.72
N ILE A 220 21.84 12.79 -4.07
CA ILE A 220 21.15 13.90 -3.37
C ILE A 220 20.97 13.57 -1.89
N ARG A 221 20.56 12.35 -1.55
CA ARG A 221 20.38 11.92 -0.14
C ARG A 221 21.70 11.85 0.63
N CYS A 222 22.80 11.52 -0.04
CA CYS A 222 24.15 11.59 0.50
C CYS A 222 24.64 13.02 0.73
N GLY A 223 23.95 14.05 0.20
CA GLY A 223 24.28 15.46 0.40
C GLY A 223 24.78 16.19 -0.84
N TRP A 224 24.67 15.57 -2.02
CA TRP A 224 24.98 16.24 -3.27
C TRP A 224 23.93 17.32 -3.59
N GLU A 225 24.39 18.52 -3.92
CA GLU A 225 23.56 19.61 -4.45
C GLU A 225 23.84 19.77 -5.94
N THR A 226 22.81 20.09 -6.73
CA THR A 226 22.99 20.33 -8.17
C THR A 226 23.56 21.74 -8.38
N ASP A 227 24.67 21.86 -9.10
CA ASP A 227 25.43 23.11 -9.35
C ASP A 227 24.65 24.25 -10.03
N THR A 228 23.40 24.03 -10.44
CA THR A 228 22.56 25.05 -11.10
C THR A 228 22.30 26.29 -10.22
N LYS A 229 22.57 26.21 -8.91
CA LYS A 229 22.54 27.37 -8.00
C LYS A 229 23.86 28.11 -7.87
N MET A 230 25.01 27.52 -8.21
CA MET A 230 26.29 28.23 -8.20
C MET A 230 26.34 29.26 -9.34
N ASP A 231 25.89 28.89 -10.54
CA ASP A 231 25.82 29.81 -11.69
C ASP A 231 24.89 31.00 -11.47
N GLN A 232 23.76 30.83 -10.76
CA GLN A 232 22.86 31.96 -10.48
C GLN A 232 23.40 32.91 -9.40
N ILE A 233 24.17 32.40 -8.42
CA ILE A 233 24.73 33.24 -7.35
C ILE A 233 25.99 33.98 -7.83
N GLU A 234 26.82 33.36 -8.67
CA GLU A 234 27.97 34.04 -9.29
C GLU A 234 27.52 35.12 -10.28
N MET A 235 26.42 34.92 -11.02
CA MET A 235 25.88 35.99 -11.89
C MET A 235 25.19 37.14 -11.13
N THR A 236 24.66 36.92 -9.92
CA THR A 236 24.08 38.01 -9.11
C THR A 236 25.10 38.77 -8.26
N ASN A 237 26.26 38.16 -7.97
CA ASN A 237 27.34 38.79 -7.19
C ASN A 237 28.44 39.41 -8.09
N GLY A 238 28.27 39.34 -9.41
CA GLY A 238 29.18 39.89 -10.43
C GLY A 238 28.76 41.23 -11.02
N PHE A 239 27.97 42.04 -10.29
CA PHE A 239 27.63 43.42 -10.61
C PHE A 239 27.86 44.34 -9.40
#